data_AF-A0A3M0VW42-F1
#
_entry.id   AF-A0A3M0VW42-F1
#
_cell.length_a   1.000
_cell.length_b   1.000
_cell.length_c   1.000
_cell.angle_alpha   90.00
_cell.angle_beta   90.00
_cell.angle_gamma   90.00
#
_symmetry.space_group_name_H-M   'P 1'
#
loop_
_entity.id
_entity.type
_entity.pdbx_description
1 polymer ?
#
loop_
_entity_poly.entity_id
_entity_poly.type
_entity_poly.pdbx_seq_one_letter_code
_entity_poly.pdbx_strand_id
1 'polypeptide(L)'
;MTKVSAPLTKGLMVKYGIVRWTVIHNPTETRSLMAQLFDAHMVKIADYDCFSQVVFRSLDDYKRLKEDPWYQEKLMNDHLNFADLQRSSMTIGWIEEYVRDGVAVDGFVGPSVSKQAVS
;
A
#
# COMPACT_ATOMS: atom_id res chain seq x y z
N MET A 1 -3.48 -4.63 -11.63
CA MET A 1 -2.66 -3.77 -10.74
C MET A 1 -1.74 -2.79 -11.49
N THR A 2 -0.49 -3.12 -11.85
CA THR A 2 0.55 -2.12 -12.23
C THR A 2 0.30 -1.35 -13.52
N LYS A 3 -0.30 -1.99 -14.53
CA LYS A 3 -0.49 -1.39 -15.87
C LYS A 3 -1.80 -0.61 -16.04
N VAL A 4 -2.78 -0.85 -15.19
CA VAL A 4 -4.15 -0.32 -15.33
C VAL A 4 -4.59 0.34 -14.02
N SER A 5 -4.80 -0.46 -12.98
CA SER A 5 -5.32 -0.03 -11.68
C SER A 5 -4.49 1.09 -11.05
N ALA A 6 -3.16 0.94 -10.96
CA ALA A 6 -2.31 1.92 -10.31
C ALA A 6 -2.25 3.26 -11.04
N PRO A 7 -2.00 3.32 -12.38
CA PRO A 7 -2.06 4.56 -13.14
C PRO A 7 -3.38 5.31 -12.97
N LEU A 8 -4.50 4.59 -12.97
CA LEU A 8 -5.85 5.15 -12.83
C LEU A 8 -6.13 5.65 -11.41
N THR A 9 -5.68 4.93 -10.38
CA THR A 9 -6.08 5.20 -8.99
C THR A 9 -5.17 6.21 -8.29
N LYS A 10 -3.87 6.25 -8.60
CA LYS A 10 -2.88 6.99 -7.80
C LYS A 10 -3.15 8.50 -7.69
N GLY A 11 -3.59 9.13 -8.78
CA GLY A 11 -3.93 10.56 -8.77
C GLY A 11 -5.14 10.85 -7.89
N LEU A 12 -6.12 9.94 -7.91
CA LEU A 12 -7.31 10.03 -7.08
C LEU A 12 -6.99 9.84 -5.60
N MET A 13 -6.10 8.90 -5.28
CA MET A 13 -5.62 8.69 -3.91
C MET A 13 -4.97 9.97 -3.35
N VAL A 14 -4.13 10.65 -4.14
CA VAL A 14 -3.54 11.93 -3.74
C VAL A 14 -4.62 12.99 -3.52
N LYS A 15 -5.60 13.13 -4.42
CA LYS A 15 -6.74 14.07 -4.30
C LYS A 15 -7.45 13.92 -2.94
N TYR A 16 -7.63 12.70 -2.47
CA TYR A 16 -8.34 12.40 -1.22
C TYR A 16 -7.45 12.32 0.02
N GLY A 17 -6.17 12.68 -0.06
CA GLY A 17 -5.30 12.78 1.12
C GLY A 17 -4.62 11.48 1.53
N ILE A 18 -4.62 10.45 0.67
CA ILE A 18 -3.75 9.29 0.85
C ILE A 18 -2.30 9.75 0.73
N VAL A 19 -1.48 9.43 1.73
CA VAL A 19 -0.10 9.93 1.83
C VAL A 19 0.91 8.95 1.25
N ARG A 20 0.59 7.65 1.22
CA ARG A 20 1.44 6.62 0.61
C ARG A 20 0.60 5.44 0.14
N TRP A 21 0.92 4.92 -1.04
CA TRP A 21 0.45 3.62 -1.48
C TRP A 21 1.62 2.85 -2.07
N THR A 22 1.84 1.65 -1.56
CA THR A 22 2.87 0.73 -2.03
C THR A 22 2.27 -0.61 -2.38
N VAL A 23 2.86 -1.25 -3.38
CA VAL A 23 2.56 -2.63 -3.76
C VAL A 23 3.89 -3.38 -3.74
N ILE A 24 4.03 -4.26 -2.76
CA ILE A 24 5.22 -5.08 -2.55
C ILE A 24 4.96 -6.39 -3.28
N HIS A 25 5.76 -6.69 -4.29
CA HIS A 25 5.67 -7.92 -5.06
C HIS A 25 6.61 -8.97 -4.46
N ASN A 26 6.05 -10.10 -4.05
CA ASN A 26 6.80 -11.21 -3.49
C ASN A 26 6.46 -12.51 -4.25
N PRO A 27 6.79 -12.60 -5.56
CA PRO A 27 6.59 -13.81 -6.33
C PRO A 27 7.46 -14.97 -5.81
N THR A 28 7.18 -16.19 -6.24
CA THR A 28 7.83 -17.42 -5.78
C THR A 28 9.35 -17.33 -5.79
N GLU A 29 9.92 -16.70 -6.82
CA GLU A 29 11.36 -16.52 -7.01
C GLU A 29 12.00 -15.66 -5.93
N THR A 30 11.29 -14.65 -5.42
CA THR A 30 11.80 -13.79 -4.33
C THR A 30 11.50 -14.38 -2.96
N ARG A 31 10.36 -15.07 -2.77
CA ARG A 31 10.04 -15.75 -1.51
C ARG A 31 11.01 -16.90 -1.23
N SER A 32 11.49 -17.61 -2.27
CA SER A 32 12.46 -18.68 -2.10
C SER A 32 13.80 -18.19 -1.54
N LEU A 33 14.16 -16.92 -1.76
CA LEU A 33 15.37 -16.31 -1.20
C LEU A 33 15.32 -16.22 0.33
N MET A 34 14.13 -16.27 0.93
CA MET A 34 14.01 -16.23 2.39
C MET A 34 14.68 -17.42 3.08
N ALA A 35 14.86 -18.55 2.37
CA ALA A 35 15.62 -19.70 2.87
C ALA A 35 17.09 -19.36 3.22
N GLN A 36 17.62 -18.25 2.70
CA GLN A 36 18.98 -17.77 3.02
C GLN A 36 19.04 -16.94 4.31
N LEU A 37 17.89 -16.55 4.87
CA LEU A 37 17.79 -15.54 5.94
C LEU A 37 17.16 -16.05 7.23
N PHE A 38 16.41 -17.16 7.21
CA PHE A 38 15.72 -17.65 8.40
C PHE A 38 16.64 -18.38 9.37
N ASP A 39 16.40 -18.15 10.66
CA ASP A 39 16.82 -19.06 11.72
C ASP A 39 15.75 -20.14 11.96
N ALA A 40 16.00 -21.03 12.92
CA ALA A 40 15.08 -22.12 13.25
C ALA A 40 13.70 -21.64 13.75
N HIS A 41 13.54 -20.37 14.13
CA HIS A 41 12.34 -19.83 14.76
C HIS A 41 11.45 -19.03 13.80
N MET A 42 11.96 -18.55 12.67
CA MET A 42 11.23 -17.68 11.72
C MET A 42 10.87 -18.38 10.40
N VAL A 43 10.44 -19.63 10.45
CA VAL A 43 10.28 -20.48 9.25
C VAL A 43 8.93 -20.35 8.52
N LYS A 44 7.96 -19.61 9.07
CA LYS A 44 6.62 -19.50 8.46
C LYS A 44 6.58 -18.42 7.39
N ILE A 45 6.81 -18.83 6.14
CA ILE A 45 6.76 -17.96 4.97
C ILE A 45 5.30 -17.64 4.62
N ALA A 46 4.98 -16.36 4.43
CA ALA A 46 3.68 -15.94 3.91
C ALA A 46 3.48 -16.44 2.47
N ASP A 47 2.30 -16.98 2.20
CA ASP A 47 1.94 -17.62 0.92
C ASP A 47 1.28 -16.67 -0.09
N TYR A 48 1.15 -15.39 0.27
CA TYR A 48 0.73 -14.30 -0.61
C TYR A 48 1.86 -13.93 -1.58
N ASP A 49 1.54 -13.40 -2.75
CA ASP A 49 2.49 -12.91 -3.77
C ASP A 49 2.53 -11.39 -3.88
N CYS A 50 1.71 -10.70 -3.09
CA CYS A 50 1.64 -9.26 -3.06
C CYS A 50 1.14 -8.73 -1.70
N PHE A 51 1.70 -7.61 -1.24
CA PHE A 51 1.12 -6.76 -0.20
C PHE A 51 0.80 -5.38 -0.76
N SER A 52 -0.45 -4.94 -0.60
CA SER A 52 -0.85 -3.55 -0.90
C SER A 52 -1.00 -2.79 0.42
N GLN A 53 -0.15 -1.80 0.65
CA GLN A 53 -0.19 -0.97 1.86
C GLN A 53 -0.58 0.46 1.49
N VAL A 54 -1.69 0.94 2.06
CA VAL A 54 -2.17 2.31 1.91
C VAL A 54 -2.05 3.02 3.25
N VAL A 55 -1.45 4.20 3.25
CA VAL A 55 -1.31 5.08 4.42
C VAL A 55 -2.13 6.33 4.17
N PHE A 56 -2.98 6.68 5.12
CA PHE A 56 -3.90 7.82 5.07
C PHE A 56 -3.94 8.52 6.42
N ARG A 57 -4.34 9.79 6.43
CA ARG A 57 -4.40 10.61 7.65
C ARG A 57 -5.63 10.33 8.49
N SER A 58 -6.73 9.97 7.83
CA SER A 58 -8.03 9.72 8.45
C SER A 58 -8.77 8.61 7.70
N LEU A 59 -9.60 7.85 8.41
CA LEU A 59 -10.53 6.92 7.78
C LEU A 59 -11.47 7.63 6.80
N ASP A 60 -11.83 8.88 7.06
CA ASP A 60 -12.77 9.64 6.22
C ASP A 60 -12.15 10.03 4.87
N ASP A 61 -10.83 10.23 4.80
CA ASP A 61 -10.11 10.41 3.55
C ASP A 61 -10.26 9.16 2.66
N TYR A 62 -10.11 7.98 3.25
CA TYR A 62 -10.27 6.72 2.54
C TYR A 62 -11.73 6.43 2.15
N LYS A 63 -12.71 6.80 2.97
CA LYS A 63 -14.13 6.68 2.63
C LYS A 63 -14.51 7.58 1.46
N ARG A 64 -14.13 8.86 1.50
CA ARG A 64 -14.41 9.82 0.41
C ARG A 64 -13.79 9.39 -0.92
N LEU A 65 -12.62 8.74 -0.89
CA LEU A 65 -12.04 8.12 -2.08
C LEU A 65 -12.96 7.03 -2.67
N LYS A 66 -13.56 6.18 -1.82
CA LYS A 66 -14.46 5.09 -2.26
C LYS A 66 -15.81 5.60 -2.77
N GLU A 67 -16.22 6.79 -2.35
CA GLU A 67 -17.44 7.47 -2.77
C GLU A 67 -17.28 8.29 -4.06
N ASP A 68 -16.05 8.51 -4.55
CA ASP A 68 -15.81 9.27 -5.77
C ASP A 68 -16.52 8.57 -6.97
N PRO A 69 -17.36 9.29 -7.75
CA PRO A 69 -18.12 8.68 -8.84
C PRO A 69 -17.23 7.98 -9.88
N TRP A 70 -16.06 8.55 -10.17
CA TRP A 70 -15.11 7.96 -11.11
C TRP A 70 -14.48 6.69 -10.52
N TYR A 71 -14.19 6.68 -9.21
CA TYR A 71 -13.78 5.45 -8.51
C TYR A 71 -14.84 4.36 -8.61
N GLN A 72 -16.10 4.69 -8.34
CA GLN A 72 -17.20 3.74 -8.38
C GLN A 72 -17.40 3.15 -9.78
N GLU A 73 -17.36 4.00 -10.81
CA GLU A 73 -17.57 3.58 -12.19
C GLU A 73 -16.40 2.76 -12.74
N LYS A 74 -15.15 3.17 -12.47
CA LYS A 74 -13.97 2.62 -13.16
C LYS A 74 -13.16 1.63 -12.33
N LEU A 75 -13.23 1.68 -11.00
CA LEU A 75 -12.25 1.01 -10.13
C LEU A 75 -12.84 0.12 -9.04
N MET A 76 -14.09 0.33 -8.64
CA MET A 76 -14.69 -0.39 -7.51
C MET A 76 -14.55 -1.90 -7.64
N ASN A 77 -14.73 -2.44 -8.85
CA ASN A 77 -14.65 -3.87 -9.13
C ASN A 77 -13.35 -4.30 -9.84
N ASP A 78 -12.41 -3.38 -10.09
CA ASP A 78 -11.21 -3.69 -10.88
C ASP A 78 -10.31 -4.74 -10.21
N HIS A 79 -10.34 -4.80 -8.88
CA HIS A 79 -9.59 -5.80 -8.12
C HIS A 79 -10.04 -7.24 -8.41
N LEU A 80 -11.27 -7.46 -8.89
CA LEU A 80 -11.75 -8.78 -9.33
C LEU A 80 -10.96 -9.33 -10.52
N ASN A 81 -10.30 -8.46 -11.28
CA ASN A 81 -9.53 -8.86 -12.46
C ASN A 81 -8.15 -9.43 -12.11
N PHE A 82 -7.67 -9.23 -10.88
CA PHE A 82 -6.28 -9.58 -10.53
C PHE A 82 -6.06 -10.09 -9.10
N ALA A 83 -7.02 -9.94 -8.19
CA ALA A 83 -6.88 -10.38 -6.81
C ALA A 83 -7.67 -11.68 -6.57
N ASP A 84 -7.02 -12.64 -5.91
CA ASP A 84 -7.71 -13.79 -5.32
C ASP A 84 -8.40 -13.34 -4.02
N LEU A 85 -9.69 -13.05 -4.10
CA LEU A 85 -10.46 -12.56 -2.95
C LEU A 85 -10.64 -13.61 -1.84
N GLN A 86 -10.51 -14.90 -2.13
CA GLN A 86 -10.65 -15.95 -1.12
C GLN A 86 -9.40 -16.04 -0.25
N ARG A 87 -8.22 -15.78 -0.83
CA ARG A 87 -6.95 -15.78 -0.11
C ARG A 87 -6.54 -14.39 0.37
N SER A 88 -7.14 -13.32 -0.15
CA SER A 88 -6.86 -11.95 0.28
C SER A 88 -7.30 -11.71 1.73
N SER A 89 -6.44 -11.08 2.52
CA SER A 89 -6.73 -10.67 3.89
C SER A 89 -6.48 -9.17 4.05
N MET A 90 -7.29 -8.49 4.86
CA MET A 90 -7.18 -7.05 5.10
C MET A 90 -7.04 -6.76 6.60
N THR A 91 -6.24 -5.76 6.94
CA THR A 91 -6.09 -5.25 8.31
C THR A 91 -5.86 -3.73 8.29
N ILE A 92 -5.94 -3.11 9.46
CA ILE A 92 -5.62 -1.71 9.69
C ILE A 92 -4.81 -1.57 10.98
N GLY A 93 -3.84 -0.66 10.98
CA GLY A 93 -2.94 -0.42 12.12
C GLY A 93 -2.18 0.89 11.98
N TRP A 94 -1.08 1.03 12.72
CA TRP A 94 -0.17 2.18 12.67
C TRP A 94 1.23 1.76 12.20
N ILE A 95 2.06 2.73 11.84
CA ILE A 95 3.42 2.51 11.33
C ILE A 95 4.41 3.19 12.27
N GLU A 96 5.34 2.41 12.79
CA GLU A 96 6.58 2.88 13.38
C GLU A 96 7.69 2.68 12.36
N GLU A 97 8.52 3.69 12.15
CA GLU A 97 9.64 3.64 11.22
C GLU A 97 10.90 4.00 11.98
N TYR A 98 11.88 3.08 11.95
CA TYR A 98 13.13 3.21 12.67
C TYR A 98 14.33 3.42 11.73
N VAL A 99 14.16 3.10 10.45
CA VAL A 99 15.17 3.30 9.38
C VAL A 99 14.48 3.77 8.11
N ARG A 100 14.98 4.85 7.50
CA ARG A 100 14.55 5.36 6.19
C ARG A 100 15.76 5.72 5.36
N ASP A 101 15.81 5.23 4.12
CA ASP A 101 16.88 5.53 3.16
C ASP A 101 18.30 5.28 3.72
N GLY A 102 18.45 4.24 4.55
CA GLY A 102 19.70 3.87 5.19
C GLY A 102 20.06 4.68 6.43
N VAL A 103 19.18 5.57 6.90
CA VAL A 103 19.40 6.45 8.05
C VAL A 103 18.45 6.08 9.19
N ALA A 104 18.94 6.05 10.43
CA ALA A 104 18.10 5.87 11.62
C ALA A 104 17.16 7.06 11.82
N VAL A 105 15.90 6.78 12.15
CA VAL A 105 14.85 7.79 12.34
C VAL A 105 13.98 7.46 13.56
N ASP A 106 13.33 8.47 14.14
CA ASP A 106 12.49 8.34 15.35
C ASP A 106 10.98 8.30 15.03
N GLY A 107 10.61 7.76 13.86
CA GLY A 107 9.22 7.58 13.48
C GLY A 107 8.90 7.91 12.02
N PHE A 108 7.67 7.55 11.62
CA PHE A 108 7.19 7.79 10.27
C PHE A 108 6.79 9.24 10.07
N VAL A 109 7.63 10.00 9.36
CA VAL A 109 7.23 11.31 8.81
C VAL A 109 6.61 11.07 7.43
N GLY A 110 5.28 11.07 7.36
CA GLY A 110 4.59 11.09 6.06
C GLY A 110 5.05 12.29 5.22
N PRO A 111 4.94 12.25 3.88
CA PRO A 111 5.38 13.35 3.05
C PRO A 111 4.74 14.66 3.52
N SER A 112 5.59 15.59 3.99
CA SER A 112 5.18 16.95 4.29
C SER A 112 4.69 17.54 2.98
N VAL A 113 3.38 17.78 2.86
CA VAL A 113 2.88 18.62 1.78
C VAL A 113 3.41 20.01 2.09
N SER A 114 4.50 20.40 1.43
CA SER A 114 4.92 21.79 1.40
C SER A 114 3.69 22.58 0.99
N LYS A 115 3.14 23.39 1.91
CA LYS A 115 2.18 24.41 1.52
C LYS A 115 2.91 25.23 0.45
N GLN A 116 2.55 25.05 -0.82
CA GLN A 116 2.89 26.06 -1.81
C GLN A 116 2.27 27.34 -1.26
N ALA A 117 3.13 28.29 -0.90
CA ALA A 117 2.70 29.62 -0.54
C ALA A 117 1.90 30.13 -1.74
N VAL A 118 0.60 30.32 -1.55
CA VAL A 118 -0.22 31.05 -2.50
C VAL A 118 0.26 32.49 -2.38
N SER A 119 1.01 32.94 -3.39
CA SER A 119 1.29 34.36 -3.64
C SER A 119 0.09 35.02 -4.30
#